data_AF-A0A847EBN5-F1
#
_entry.id   AF-A0A847EBN5-F1
#
_cell.length_a   1.000
_cell.length_b   1.000
_cell.length_c   1.000
_cell.angle_alpha   90.00
_cell.angle_beta   90.00
_cell.angle_gamma   90.00
#
_symmetry.space_group_name_H-M   'P 1'
#
loop_
_entity.id
_entity.type
_entity.pdbx_description
1 polymer ?
#
loop_
_entity_poly.entity_id
_entity_poly.type
_entity_poly.pdbx_seq_one_letter_code
_entity_poly.pdbx_strand_id
1 'polypeptide(L)'
;MSNNIVFSGSLIFLTLADVFQLLGGNNCTGTLTLRSQYSVDKGVVHFVDGNPINAFLGNQKGLDAVYTLFGWTDGTYDFSEGDLTGIEPVIKKSMMEIVLDALRLVDDGRITLVGSGPLHPEEGEEAGAGGLKEDFLQPIKGPNVDYRYVRIEENYSAGATIVKEGNHGKWLWVIADGTVKIIKETPKGAITLARLGEGCFIGTIRSFLFGTYERSATVIAEDDVQLCLLDAEALNQEYASLSEDFKKILLSLDNRFRMININAVQSYVGEYTRELPQDKVVESQFHNNTEFYIIREGTADIIGKGLKGDVNLMTLGTDDVFGKIPFMAFGHEPLYASVMTSSPFQADVLDSAALQKEYDNLSHTFRNFVFSTATNISMTTKLFYHLLGNTQP
;
A
#
# COMPACT_ATOMS: atom_id res chain seq x y z
N MET A 1 -12.57 25.97 -4.87
CA MET A 1 -13.04 24.74 -4.21
C MET A 1 -11.82 23.87 -4.08
N SER A 2 -11.34 23.67 -2.85
CA SER A 2 -10.13 22.91 -2.59
C SER A 2 -10.43 21.44 -2.88
N ASN A 3 -9.83 20.85 -3.91
CA ASN A 3 -9.89 19.40 -4.08
C ASN A 3 -9.22 18.79 -2.86
N ASN A 4 -9.99 18.09 -2.02
CA ASN A 4 -9.47 17.34 -0.88
C ASN A 4 -8.79 16.07 -1.42
N ILE A 5 -7.60 16.23 -2.01
CA ILE A 5 -6.80 15.10 -2.49
C ILE A 5 -6.41 14.28 -1.26
N VAL A 6 -6.87 13.03 -1.18
CA VAL A 6 -6.60 12.13 -0.05
C VAL A 6 -5.57 11.06 -0.38
N PHE A 7 -5.29 10.84 -1.68
CA PHE A 7 -4.33 9.84 -2.13
C PHE A 7 -3.76 10.25 -3.49
N SER A 8 -2.44 10.21 -3.68
CA SER A 8 -1.82 10.48 -4.99
C SER A 8 -0.51 9.72 -5.17
N GLY A 9 -0.10 9.50 -6.42
CA GLY A 9 1.10 8.72 -6.73
C GLY A 9 1.36 8.56 -8.22
N SER A 10 2.15 7.55 -8.59
CA SER A 10 2.58 7.28 -9.97
C SER A 10 2.14 5.89 -10.44
N LEU A 11 1.66 5.83 -11.69
CA LEU A 11 1.27 4.59 -12.38
C LEU A 11 2.44 3.65 -12.67
N ILE A 12 3.67 4.19 -12.73
CA ILE A 12 4.90 3.39 -12.84
C ILE A 12 5.04 2.46 -11.62
N PHE A 13 4.51 2.88 -10.47
CA PHE A 13 4.65 2.16 -9.22
C PHE A 13 3.36 1.41 -8.83
N LEU A 14 2.23 2.13 -8.77
CA LEU A 14 0.91 1.53 -8.56
C LEU A 14 0.17 1.50 -9.88
N THR A 15 0.03 0.31 -10.49
CA THR A 15 -0.73 0.16 -11.74
C THR A 15 -2.16 0.63 -11.51
N LEU A 16 -2.89 0.91 -12.59
CA LEU A 16 -4.29 1.30 -12.44
C LEU A 16 -5.12 0.21 -11.75
N ALA A 17 -4.79 -1.07 -11.95
CA ALA A 17 -5.41 -2.19 -11.26
C ALA A 17 -5.20 -2.10 -9.74
N ASP A 18 -3.99 -1.77 -9.29
CA ASP A 18 -3.67 -1.61 -7.87
C ASP A 18 -4.40 -0.40 -7.26
N VAL A 19 -4.42 0.72 -7.98
CA VAL A 19 -5.14 1.92 -7.54
C VAL A 19 -6.64 1.61 -7.41
N PHE A 20 -7.21 0.89 -8.38
CA PHE A 20 -8.61 0.45 -8.33
C PHE A 20 -8.87 -0.49 -7.14
N GLN A 21 -7.97 -1.45 -6.89
CA GLN A 21 -8.08 -2.36 -5.74
C GLN A 21 -7.94 -1.63 -4.40
N LEU A 22 -7.05 -0.64 -4.32
CA LEU A 22 -6.85 0.15 -3.12
C LEU A 22 -8.06 1.03 -2.85
N LEU A 23 -8.57 1.76 -3.85
CA LEU A 23 -9.78 2.57 -3.70
C LEU A 23 -11.02 1.71 -3.42
N GLY A 24 -11.11 0.55 -4.08
CA GLY A 24 -12.21 -0.39 -3.90
C GLY A 24 -12.22 -1.06 -2.54
N GLY A 25 -11.07 -1.54 -2.07
CA GLY A 25 -10.95 -2.19 -0.77
C GLY A 25 -11.09 -1.25 0.43
N ASN A 26 -10.87 0.05 0.24
CA ASN A 26 -11.07 1.07 1.27
C ASN A 26 -12.43 1.79 1.13
N ASN A 27 -13.35 1.27 0.29
CA ASN A 27 -14.71 1.82 0.08
C ASN A 27 -14.72 3.32 -0.26
N CYS A 28 -13.71 3.79 -0.99
CA CYS A 28 -13.53 5.22 -1.24
C CYS A 28 -14.66 5.78 -2.14
N THR A 29 -15.15 6.97 -1.81
CA THR A 29 -16.11 7.73 -2.63
C THR A 29 -15.49 9.05 -3.07
N GLY A 30 -15.40 9.28 -4.37
CA GLY A 30 -14.70 10.45 -4.90
C GLY A 30 -14.27 10.30 -6.36
N THR A 31 -13.28 11.10 -6.75
CA THR A 31 -12.81 11.18 -8.13
C THR A 31 -11.32 10.86 -8.21
N LEU A 32 -10.98 9.81 -8.96
CA LEU A 32 -9.62 9.51 -9.39
C LEU A 32 -9.33 10.27 -10.68
N THR A 33 -8.30 11.10 -10.66
CA THR A 33 -7.79 11.81 -11.84
C THR A 33 -6.43 11.25 -12.22
N LEU A 34 -6.25 10.92 -13.49
CA LEU A 34 -5.03 10.36 -14.06
C LEU A 34 -4.44 11.32 -15.10
N ARG A 35 -3.13 11.49 -15.10
CA ARG A 35 -2.40 12.35 -16.04
C ARG A 35 -1.16 11.64 -16.52
N SER A 36 -0.93 11.60 -17.82
CA SER A 36 0.28 11.03 -18.40
C SER A 36 0.87 12.01 -19.40
N GLN A 37 2.20 12.08 -19.50
CA GLN A 37 2.87 12.87 -20.54
C GLN A 37 2.65 12.28 -21.95
N TYR A 38 2.24 11.02 -22.01
CA TYR A 38 1.98 10.28 -23.24
C TYR A 38 0.52 10.38 -23.71
N SER A 39 -0.32 11.12 -22.96
CA SER A 39 -1.71 11.40 -23.32
C SER A 39 -2.01 12.89 -23.19
N VAL A 40 -2.69 13.46 -24.18
CA VAL A 40 -3.14 14.86 -24.13
C VAL A 40 -4.32 15.02 -23.17
N ASP A 41 -5.20 14.01 -23.14
CA ASP A 41 -6.39 14.01 -22.31
C ASP A 41 -6.09 13.47 -20.91
N LYS A 42 -6.72 14.07 -19.90
CA LYS A 42 -6.70 13.55 -18.52
C LYS A 42 -7.75 12.45 -18.37
N GLY A 43 -7.38 11.37 -17.71
CA GLY A 43 -8.31 10.34 -17.29
C GLY A 43 -9.07 10.76 -16.03
N VAL A 44 -10.36 10.49 -15.96
CA VAL A 44 -11.18 10.73 -14.77
C VAL A 44 -12.03 9.49 -14.52
N VAL A 45 -12.06 9.00 -13.29
CA VAL A 45 -12.91 7.88 -12.87
C VAL A 45 -13.58 8.27 -11.56
N HIS A 46 -14.91 8.15 -11.50
CA HIS A 46 -15.70 8.46 -10.31
C HIS A 46 -16.06 7.17 -9.59
N PHE A 47 -15.88 7.17 -8.27
CA PHE A 47 -16.10 6.02 -7.39
C PHE A 47 -17.17 6.34 -6.35
N VAL A 48 -18.08 5.40 -6.11
CA VAL A 48 -19.01 5.42 -4.98
C VAL A 48 -18.86 4.11 -4.25
N ASP A 49 -18.60 4.18 -2.95
CA ASP A 49 -18.43 3.01 -2.07
C ASP A 49 -17.45 1.98 -2.68
N GLY A 50 -16.29 2.47 -3.11
CA GLY A 50 -15.24 1.66 -3.72
C GLY A 50 -15.54 1.13 -5.13
N ASN A 51 -16.72 1.39 -5.71
CA ASN A 51 -17.08 0.92 -7.05
C ASN A 51 -17.04 2.05 -8.08
N PRO A 52 -16.50 1.83 -9.29
CA PRO A 52 -16.43 2.87 -10.29
C PRO A 52 -17.81 3.02 -10.96
N ILE A 53 -18.37 4.22 -10.93
CA ILE A 53 -19.72 4.50 -11.44
C ILE A 53 -19.70 5.16 -12.82
N ASN A 54 -18.62 5.87 -13.16
CA ASN A 54 -18.44 6.54 -14.44
C ASN A 54 -16.96 6.85 -14.69
N ALA A 55 -16.57 7.03 -15.95
CA ALA A 55 -15.22 7.42 -16.31
C ALA A 55 -15.19 8.23 -17.62
N PHE A 56 -14.13 9.01 -17.80
CA PHE A 56 -13.92 9.89 -18.94
C PHE A 56 -12.44 9.88 -19.36
N LEU A 57 -12.21 9.78 -20.66
CA LEU A 57 -10.90 10.00 -21.28
C LEU A 57 -11.12 10.60 -22.67
N GLY A 58 -10.89 11.90 -22.82
CA GLY A 58 -11.22 12.63 -24.04
C GLY A 58 -12.69 12.47 -24.41
N ASN A 59 -12.97 11.84 -25.56
CA ASN A 59 -14.33 11.53 -26.02
C ASN A 59 -14.89 10.19 -25.51
N GLN A 60 -14.07 9.34 -24.90
CA GLN A 60 -14.50 8.05 -24.37
C GLN A 60 -15.20 8.23 -23.02
N LYS A 61 -16.19 7.37 -22.73
CA LYS A 61 -16.99 7.41 -21.50
C LYS A 61 -17.26 6.01 -20.95
N GLY A 62 -17.52 5.94 -19.65
CA GLY A 62 -17.91 4.70 -18.98
C GLY A 62 -16.81 3.63 -19.07
N LEU A 63 -17.22 2.37 -19.28
CA LEU A 63 -16.28 1.23 -19.30
C LEU A 63 -15.19 1.34 -20.37
N ASP A 64 -15.49 1.89 -21.54
CA ASP A 64 -14.49 2.04 -22.61
C ASP A 64 -13.36 2.97 -22.18
N ALA A 65 -13.69 4.06 -21.48
CA ALA A 65 -12.68 4.95 -20.90
C ALA A 65 -11.86 4.24 -19.83
N VAL A 66 -12.50 3.46 -18.95
CA VAL A 66 -11.78 2.67 -17.93
C VAL A 66 -10.81 1.71 -18.59
N TYR A 67 -11.26 0.89 -19.54
CA TYR A 67 -10.40 -0.09 -20.20
C TYR A 67 -9.22 0.56 -20.94
N THR A 68 -9.44 1.70 -21.61
CA THR A 68 -8.33 2.43 -22.23
C THR A 68 -7.34 2.96 -21.18
N LEU A 69 -7.81 3.45 -20.03
CA LEU A 69 -6.94 3.90 -18.94
C LEU A 69 -6.12 2.76 -18.33
N PHE A 70 -6.61 1.52 -18.33
CA PHE A 70 -5.83 0.35 -17.88
C PHE A 70 -4.62 0.06 -18.77
N GLY A 71 -4.58 0.60 -19.99
CA GLY A 71 -3.40 0.56 -20.84
C GLY A 71 -2.30 1.53 -20.42
N TRP A 72 -2.55 2.44 -19.49
CA TRP A 72 -1.55 3.42 -19.08
C TRP A 72 -0.53 2.78 -18.13
N THR A 73 0.71 2.62 -18.62
CA THR A 73 1.84 2.08 -17.83
C THR A 73 2.65 3.18 -17.15
N ASP A 74 2.42 4.43 -17.52
CA ASP A 74 3.12 5.60 -17.00
C ASP A 74 2.16 6.80 -16.86
N GLY A 75 2.30 7.53 -15.77
CA GLY A 75 1.51 8.70 -15.43
C GLY A 75 1.47 8.94 -13.92
N THR A 76 0.80 10.01 -13.54
CA THR A 76 0.47 10.34 -12.16
C THR A 76 -1.02 10.20 -11.93
N TYR A 77 -1.42 9.94 -10.70
CA TYR A 77 -2.81 9.94 -10.30
C TYR A 77 -3.00 10.70 -8.99
N ASP A 78 -4.19 11.27 -8.81
CA ASP A 78 -4.68 11.78 -7.54
C ASP A 78 -6.14 11.39 -7.36
N PHE A 79 -6.51 11.03 -6.15
CA PHE A 79 -7.87 10.76 -5.74
C PHE A 79 -8.31 11.83 -4.75
N SER A 80 -9.39 12.52 -5.10
CA SER A 80 -10.03 13.50 -4.24
C SER A 80 -11.38 12.98 -3.75
N GLU A 81 -11.58 12.95 -2.44
CA GLU A 81 -12.90 12.71 -1.87
C GLU A 81 -13.81 13.91 -2.15
N GLY A 82 -15.07 13.62 -2.46
CA GLY A 82 -16.03 14.66 -2.76
C GLY A 82 -17.42 14.10 -3.09
N ASP A 83 -18.39 15.00 -3.04
CA ASP A 83 -19.75 14.69 -3.47
C ASP A 83 -19.82 14.51 -4.98
N LEU A 84 -20.46 13.42 -5.41
CA LEU A 84 -20.65 13.06 -6.81
C LEU A 84 -22.08 13.33 -7.29
N THR A 85 -22.84 14.16 -6.57
CA THR A 85 -24.19 14.60 -6.97
C THR A 85 -24.20 15.11 -8.42
N GLY A 86 -25.03 14.48 -9.26
CA GLY A 86 -25.17 14.83 -10.68
C GLY A 86 -24.30 14.00 -11.63
N ILE A 87 -23.42 13.13 -11.13
CA ILE A 87 -22.74 12.14 -11.96
C ILE A 87 -23.65 10.93 -12.15
N GLU A 88 -24.06 10.67 -13.39
CA GLU A 88 -24.89 9.51 -13.70
C GLU A 88 -24.06 8.21 -13.66
N PRO A 89 -24.51 7.17 -12.93
CA PRO A 89 -23.84 5.88 -12.86
C PRO A 89 -24.10 5.08 -14.14
N VAL A 90 -23.15 5.12 -15.08
CA VAL A 90 -23.23 4.39 -16.37
C VAL A 90 -22.50 3.05 -16.33
N ILE A 91 -21.54 2.88 -15.39
CA ILE A 91 -20.83 1.64 -15.16
C ILE A 91 -21.64 0.80 -14.16
N LYS A 92 -22.00 -0.42 -14.57
CA LYS A 92 -22.80 -1.36 -13.76
C LYS A 92 -22.04 -2.59 -13.29
N LYS A 93 -20.84 -2.81 -13.83
CA LYS A 93 -19.98 -3.93 -13.44
C LYS A 93 -19.37 -3.67 -12.08
N SER A 94 -19.17 -4.72 -11.29
CA SER A 94 -18.45 -4.62 -10.03
C SER A 94 -16.99 -4.25 -10.28
N MET A 95 -16.35 -3.64 -9.28
CA MET A 95 -14.92 -3.32 -9.33
C MET A 95 -14.06 -4.52 -9.76
N MET A 96 -14.34 -5.69 -9.19
CA MET A 96 -13.59 -6.91 -9.44
C MET A 96 -13.75 -7.42 -10.88
N GLU A 97 -14.97 -7.39 -11.43
CA GLU A 97 -15.21 -7.73 -12.83
C GLU A 97 -14.44 -6.81 -13.79
N ILE A 98 -14.40 -5.51 -13.47
CA ILE A 98 -13.71 -4.52 -14.30
C ILE A 98 -12.20 -4.77 -14.33
N VAL A 99 -11.59 -4.98 -13.15
CA VAL A 99 -10.15 -5.24 -13.04
C VAL A 99 -9.78 -6.51 -13.80
N LEU A 100 -10.52 -7.61 -13.60
CA LEU A 100 -10.24 -8.89 -14.28
C LEU A 100 -10.42 -8.81 -15.79
N ASP A 101 -11.50 -8.17 -16.26
CA ASP A 101 -11.73 -7.97 -17.69
C ASP A 101 -10.64 -7.09 -18.30
N ALA A 102 -10.24 -6.02 -17.62
CA ALA A 102 -9.23 -5.09 -18.11
C ALA A 102 -7.86 -5.75 -18.23
N LEU A 103 -7.42 -6.49 -17.20
CA LEU A 103 -6.16 -7.23 -17.24
C LEU A 103 -6.16 -8.26 -18.37
N ARG A 104 -7.25 -9.01 -18.53
CA ARG A 104 -7.39 -9.95 -19.66
C ARG A 104 -7.31 -9.25 -21.02
N LEU A 105 -7.94 -8.08 -21.16
CA LEU A 105 -7.90 -7.31 -22.40
C LEU A 105 -6.51 -6.73 -22.69
N VAL A 106 -5.73 -6.40 -21.67
CA VAL A 106 -4.31 -6.03 -21.80
C VAL A 106 -3.49 -7.24 -22.27
N ASP A 107 -3.63 -8.39 -21.62
CA ASP A 107 -2.91 -9.63 -21.97
C ASP A 107 -3.23 -10.12 -23.40
N ASP A 108 -4.49 -10.03 -23.80
CA ASP A 108 -4.96 -10.37 -25.15
C ASP A 108 -4.48 -9.35 -26.22
N GLY A 109 -3.78 -8.28 -25.82
CA GLY A 109 -3.29 -7.21 -26.71
C GLY A 109 -4.40 -6.32 -27.30
N ARG A 110 -5.58 -6.32 -26.67
CA ARG A 110 -6.76 -5.55 -27.13
C ARG A 110 -6.82 -4.14 -26.56
N ILE A 111 -6.11 -3.88 -25.48
CA ILE A 111 -5.85 -2.53 -24.94
C ILE A 111 -4.46 -2.09 -25.37
N THR A 112 -4.35 -0.89 -25.93
CA THR A 112 -3.06 -0.32 -26.33
C THR A 112 -2.31 0.19 -25.10
N LEU A 113 -1.07 -0.27 -24.90
CA LEU A 113 -0.21 0.24 -23.83
C LEU A 113 0.29 1.65 -24.17
N VAL A 114 0.13 2.57 -23.23
CA VAL A 114 0.52 3.98 -23.34
C VAL A 114 1.41 4.33 -22.15
N GLY A 115 2.69 4.60 -22.42
CA GLY A 115 3.65 4.96 -21.41
C GLY A 115 5.09 4.76 -21.87
N SER A 116 6.04 5.02 -20.96
CA SER A 116 7.37 4.42 -21.07
C SER A 116 7.14 2.91 -21.19
N GLY A 117 7.60 2.28 -22.26
CA GLY A 117 7.26 0.89 -22.58
C GLY A 117 7.50 -0.08 -21.40
N PRO A 118 6.98 -1.32 -21.45
CA PRO A 118 7.25 -2.28 -20.40
C PRO A 118 8.78 -2.36 -20.21
N LEU A 119 9.23 -2.27 -18.95
CA LEU A 119 10.62 -2.52 -18.58
C LEU A 119 10.94 -4.00 -18.87
N HIS A 120 11.08 -4.35 -20.14
CA HIS A 120 11.73 -5.58 -20.57
C HIS A 120 13.23 -5.41 -20.34
N PRO A 121 13.91 -6.38 -19.71
CA PRO A 121 15.34 -6.32 -19.39
C PRO A 121 16.21 -6.64 -20.61
N GLU A 122 15.95 -5.99 -21.75
CA GLU A 122 16.79 -6.10 -22.94
C GLU A 122 16.89 -4.74 -23.61
N GLU A 123 17.76 -3.88 -23.08
CA GLU A 123 18.69 -3.09 -23.87
C GLU A 123 19.79 -2.60 -22.93
N GLY A 124 20.98 -3.19 -23.11
CA GLY A 124 22.14 -2.90 -22.30
C GLY A 124 22.64 -1.49 -22.56
N GLU A 125 22.56 -0.66 -21.54
CA GLU A 125 23.48 0.47 -21.37
C GLU A 125 24.16 0.32 -20.01
N GLU A 126 25.50 0.36 -20.06
CA GLU A 126 26.42 -0.04 -19.01
C GLU A 126 26.05 0.54 -17.63
N ALA A 127 25.90 -0.36 -16.66
CA ALA A 127 25.76 0.00 -15.27
C ALA A 127 27.09 0.62 -14.78
N GLY A 128 27.10 1.95 -14.62
CA GLY A 128 28.10 2.62 -13.80
C GLY A 128 27.98 2.11 -12.36
N ALA A 129 29.11 1.76 -11.76
CA ALA A 129 29.18 1.27 -10.39
C ALA A 129 28.68 2.35 -9.40
N GLY A 130 27.49 2.17 -8.86
CA GLY A 130 26.95 2.96 -7.75
C GLY A 130 25.46 3.27 -7.90
N GLY A 131 24.64 2.60 -7.08
CA GLY A 131 23.25 2.99 -6.83
C GLY A 131 22.25 2.56 -7.91
N LEU A 132 21.12 2.00 -7.47
CA LEU A 132 19.88 2.05 -8.25
C LEU A 132 19.68 3.52 -8.68
N LYS A 133 19.52 3.79 -10.00
CA LYS A 133 19.38 5.16 -10.52
C LYS A 133 18.35 5.95 -9.68
N GLU A 134 18.77 7.10 -9.17
CA GLU A 134 18.02 7.98 -8.24
C GLU A 134 16.77 8.66 -8.85
N ASP A 135 16.22 8.18 -9.98
CA ASP A 135 15.22 8.90 -10.79
C ASP A 135 13.77 8.35 -10.72
N PHE A 136 13.40 7.54 -9.71
CA PHE A 136 12.20 6.69 -9.77
C PHE A 136 11.03 6.93 -8.80
N LEU A 137 10.93 8.06 -8.10
CA LEU A 137 9.94 8.15 -7.00
C LEU A 137 9.33 9.55 -6.84
N GLN A 138 8.12 9.79 -7.36
CA GLN A 138 7.29 10.86 -6.81
C GLN A 138 6.92 10.47 -5.36
N PRO A 139 7.00 11.39 -4.39
CA PRO A 139 6.69 11.06 -3.01
C PRO A 139 5.22 10.66 -2.85
N ILE A 140 4.98 9.62 -2.05
CA ILE A 140 3.62 9.23 -1.69
C ILE A 140 3.05 10.37 -0.83
N LYS A 141 1.87 10.86 -1.17
CA LYS A 141 1.14 11.81 -0.33
C LYS A 141 -0.10 11.14 0.25
N GLY A 142 -0.31 11.37 1.54
CA GLY A 142 -1.46 10.91 2.29
C GLY A 142 -2.56 11.97 2.36
N PRO A 143 -3.62 11.70 3.13
CA PRO A 143 -4.69 12.64 3.38
C PRO A 143 -4.25 13.83 4.21
N ASN A 144 -5.04 14.91 4.16
CA ASN A 144 -4.77 16.14 4.91
C ASN A 144 -4.57 15.88 6.42
N VAL A 145 -3.62 16.61 7.00
CA VAL A 145 -3.28 16.53 8.41
C VAL A 145 -4.46 16.98 9.28
N ASP A 146 -4.88 16.13 10.20
CA ASP A 146 -5.86 16.46 11.22
C ASP A 146 -5.15 17.06 12.44
N TYR A 147 -5.13 18.39 12.49
CA TYR A 147 -4.41 19.16 13.51
C TYR A 147 -4.95 18.97 14.95
N ARG A 148 -6.06 18.27 15.15
CA ARG A 148 -6.61 18.00 16.50
C ARG A 148 -5.70 17.11 17.36
N TYR A 149 -4.91 16.24 16.72
CA TYR A 149 -3.98 15.34 17.40
C TYR A 149 -2.55 15.87 17.42
N VAL A 150 -2.31 17.07 16.86
CA VAL A 150 -0.96 17.65 16.77
C VAL A 150 -0.61 18.35 18.08
N ARG A 151 0.55 17.99 18.65
CA ARG A 151 1.08 18.62 19.87
C ARG A 151 2.12 19.69 19.56
N ILE A 152 3.02 19.39 18.63
CA ILE A 152 4.20 20.21 18.31
C ILE A 152 4.42 20.16 16.81
N GLU A 153 4.81 21.30 16.23
CA GLU A 153 5.32 21.38 14.87
C GLU A 153 6.83 21.56 14.90
N GLU A 154 7.53 20.82 14.05
CA GLU A 154 8.98 20.86 13.91
C GLU A 154 9.35 21.06 12.45
N ASN A 155 10.34 21.91 12.19
CA ASN A 155 10.85 22.17 10.85
C ASN A 155 12.26 21.61 10.72
N TYR A 156 12.51 20.95 9.59
CA TYR A 156 13.78 20.33 9.25
C TYR A 156 14.23 20.84 7.89
N SER A 157 15.47 21.28 7.77
CA SER A 157 16.03 21.69 6.48
C SER A 157 16.39 20.48 5.62
N ALA A 158 16.44 20.68 4.30
CA ALA A 158 16.90 19.67 3.36
C ALA A 158 18.23 19.00 3.79
N GLY A 159 18.27 17.67 3.72
CA GLY A 159 19.40 16.84 4.14
C GLY A 159 19.46 16.51 5.63
N ALA A 160 18.58 17.08 6.46
CA ALA A 160 18.56 16.78 7.90
C ALA A 160 18.14 15.33 8.17
N THR A 161 18.86 14.66 9.07
CA THR A 161 18.45 13.35 9.60
C THR A 161 17.42 13.58 10.71
N ILE A 162 16.16 13.24 10.44
CA ILE A 162 15.02 13.42 11.34
C ILE A 162 14.97 12.26 12.35
N VAL A 163 15.11 11.03 11.85
CA VAL A 163 15.13 9.80 12.66
C VAL A 163 16.33 8.99 12.24
N LYS A 164 17.03 8.40 13.21
CA LYS A 164 18.12 7.45 12.94
C LYS A 164 17.70 6.05 13.33
N GLU A 165 17.98 5.09 12.45
CA GLU A 165 17.82 3.67 12.71
C GLU A 165 18.55 3.25 14.01
N GLY A 166 17.97 2.30 14.76
CA GLY A 166 18.52 1.79 16.01
C GLY A 166 18.30 2.71 17.22
N ASN A 167 17.92 3.97 17.00
CA ASN A 167 17.56 4.86 18.09
C ASN A 167 16.23 4.43 18.73
N HIS A 168 16.10 4.75 20.01
CA HIS A 168 14.90 4.51 20.79
C HIS A 168 14.08 5.80 20.86
N GLY A 169 12.79 5.74 20.54
CA GLY A 169 11.91 6.90 20.64
C GLY A 169 10.48 6.59 20.22
N LYS A 170 9.51 7.08 21.00
CA LYS A 170 8.07 6.86 20.84
C LYS A 170 7.38 8.06 20.22
N TRP A 171 7.76 8.37 18.99
CA TRP A 171 7.25 9.52 18.29
C TRP A 171 6.59 9.07 17.00
N LEU A 172 5.35 9.51 16.83
CA LEU A 172 4.62 9.38 15.59
C LEU A 172 4.48 10.79 15.02
N TRP A 173 5.00 10.99 13.82
CA TRP A 173 4.83 12.25 13.11
C TRP A 173 3.92 12.05 11.91
N VAL A 174 3.31 13.15 11.49
CA VAL A 174 2.72 13.28 10.16
C VAL A 174 3.41 14.43 9.43
N ILE A 175 3.68 14.24 8.14
CA ILE A 175 4.34 15.24 7.30
C ILE A 175 3.29 16.28 6.93
N ALA A 176 3.47 17.52 7.35
CA ALA A 176 2.58 18.62 7.01
C ALA A 176 2.96 19.27 5.67
N ASP A 177 4.26 19.36 5.39
CA ASP A 177 4.82 19.91 4.16
C ASP A 177 6.20 19.29 3.88
N GLY A 178 6.57 19.20 2.60
CA GLY A 178 7.84 18.64 2.14
C GLY A 178 7.85 17.12 1.96
N THR A 179 9.07 16.58 1.77
CA THR A 179 9.37 15.21 1.39
C THR A 179 10.50 14.63 2.24
N VAL A 180 10.30 13.39 2.71
CA VAL A 180 11.34 12.60 3.38
C VAL A 180 11.63 11.32 2.61
N LYS A 181 12.88 10.86 2.68
CA LYS A 181 13.28 9.51 2.28
C LYS A 181 13.49 8.61 3.50
N ILE A 182 12.97 7.40 3.41
CA ILE A 182 13.14 6.33 4.39
C ILE A 182 14.23 5.40 3.86
N ILE A 183 15.36 5.30 4.57
CA ILE A 183 16.50 4.49 4.16
C ILE A 183 16.85 3.44 5.22
N LYS A 184 17.38 2.32 4.77
CA LYS A 184 17.95 1.25 5.60
C LYS A 184 19.42 1.09 5.26
N GLU A 185 20.28 1.10 6.27
CA GLU A 185 21.70 0.82 6.09
C GLU A 185 21.93 -0.68 5.89
N THR A 186 22.73 -1.06 4.88
CA THR A 186 23.06 -2.47 4.61
C THR A 186 24.55 -2.64 4.27
N PRO A 187 25.12 -3.85 4.37
CA PRO A 187 26.49 -4.10 3.95
C PRO A 187 26.79 -3.77 2.47
N LYS A 188 25.77 -3.73 1.59
CA LYS A 188 25.91 -3.33 0.17
C LYS A 188 25.68 -1.83 -0.07
N GLY A 189 25.53 -1.04 0.98
CA GLY A 189 25.13 0.37 0.93
C GLY A 189 23.66 0.57 1.30
N ALA A 190 23.28 1.82 1.51
CA ALA A 190 21.91 2.16 1.90
C ALA A 190 20.90 1.82 0.80
N ILE A 191 19.75 1.29 1.20
CA ILE A 191 18.58 1.09 0.33
C ILE A 191 17.48 2.08 0.72
N THR A 192 16.91 2.77 -0.26
CA THR A 192 15.70 3.59 -0.07
C THR A 192 14.47 2.68 -0.07
N LEU A 193 13.77 2.62 1.07
CA LEU A 193 12.55 1.84 1.24
C LEU A 193 11.31 2.58 0.74
N ALA A 194 11.24 3.90 0.98
CA ALA A 194 10.12 4.73 0.57
C ALA A 194 10.50 6.22 0.49
N ARG A 195 9.73 6.99 -0.28
CA ARG A 195 9.70 8.45 -0.25
C ARG A 195 8.29 8.91 0.11
N LEU A 196 8.17 9.66 1.21
CA LEU A 196 6.91 10.06 1.82
C LEU A 196 6.83 11.59 1.82
N GLY A 197 5.68 12.14 1.45
CA GLY A 197 5.40 13.58 1.47
C GLY A 197 4.19 13.91 2.37
N GLU A 198 3.64 15.10 2.16
CA GLU A 198 2.44 15.62 2.85
C GLU A 198 1.38 14.54 3.14
N GLY A 199 0.88 14.51 4.37
CA GLY A 199 -0.16 13.59 4.83
C GLY A 199 0.32 12.18 5.20
N CYS A 200 1.56 11.81 4.88
CA CYS A 200 2.10 10.52 5.28
C CYS A 200 2.62 10.51 6.72
N PHE A 201 2.56 9.34 7.36
CA PHE A 201 2.99 9.15 8.73
C PHE A 201 4.42 8.59 8.81
N ILE A 202 5.19 9.07 9.78
CA ILE A 202 6.49 8.55 10.16
C ILE A 202 6.36 7.86 11.52
N GLY A 203 6.30 6.54 11.48
CA GLY A 203 6.12 5.67 12.64
C GLY A 203 5.19 4.50 12.33
N THR A 204 5.20 3.48 13.18
CA THR A 204 4.32 2.31 13.04
C THR A 204 3.38 2.21 14.23
N ILE A 205 2.43 1.26 14.21
CA ILE A 205 1.45 1.10 15.30
C ILE A 205 2.17 0.94 16.63
N ARG A 206 3.27 0.18 16.67
CA ARG A 206 4.09 0.00 17.88
C ARG A 206 4.74 1.27 18.41
N SER A 207 4.85 2.34 17.62
CA SER A 207 5.50 3.59 18.05
C SER A 207 4.72 4.35 19.13
N PHE A 208 3.40 4.16 19.23
CA PHE A 208 2.55 4.74 20.29
C PHE A 208 2.03 3.70 21.29
N LEU A 209 2.46 2.44 21.21
CA LEU A 209 2.14 1.41 22.20
C LEU A 209 3.13 1.41 23.36
N PHE A 210 2.72 0.88 24.52
CA PHE A 210 3.60 0.72 25.67
C PHE A 210 4.59 -0.42 25.42
N GLY A 211 5.87 -0.08 25.25
CA GLY A 211 6.99 -1.02 25.16
C GLY A 211 8.27 -0.34 24.71
N THR A 212 9.36 -1.10 24.58
CA THR A 212 10.57 -0.66 23.89
C THR A 212 10.40 -0.87 22.40
N TYR A 213 10.52 0.20 21.62
CA TYR A 213 10.49 0.16 20.16
C TYR A 213 11.79 0.74 19.61
N GLU A 214 12.47 -0.03 18.79
CA GLU A 214 13.68 0.37 18.08
C GLU A 214 13.31 0.81 16.66
N ARG A 215 13.85 1.95 16.22
CA ARG A 215 13.58 2.46 14.88
C ARG A 215 14.17 1.52 13.83
N SER A 216 13.31 1.03 12.94
CA SER A 216 13.69 0.06 11.91
C SER A 216 14.45 0.67 10.73
N ALA A 217 14.36 2.00 10.53
CA ALA A 217 14.95 2.72 9.41
C ALA A 217 15.32 4.16 9.80
N THR A 218 16.15 4.80 8.97
CA THR A 218 16.56 6.20 9.06
C THR A 218 15.66 7.05 8.16
N VAL A 219 15.31 8.26 8.63
CA VAL A 219 14.47 9.22 7.90
C VAL A 219 15.28 10.48 7.66
N ILE A 220 15.37 10.90 6.40
CA ILE A 220 16.13 12.07 5.96
C ILE A 220 15.20 13.01 5.18
N ALA A 221 15.24 14.29 5.49
CA ALA A 221 14.56 15.33 4.73
C ALA A 221 15.21 15.47 3.34
N GLU A 222 14.43 15.40 2.26
CA GLU A 222 14.91 15.63 0.89
C GLU A 222 14.83 17.11 0.50
N ASP A 223 13.82 17.80 1.01
CA ASP A 223 13.60 19.25 0.90
C ASP A 223 13.39 19.83 2.32
N ASP A 224 12.93 21.08 2.43
CA ASP A 224 12.53 21.63 3.72
C ASP A 224 11.20 20.99 4.15
N VAL A 225 11.20 20.36 5.31
CA VAL A 225 10.10 19.52 5.80
C VAL A 225 9.50 20.10 7.07
N GLN A 226 8.17 20.20 7.09
CA GLN A 226 7.40 20.48 8.31
C GLN A 226 6.76 19.18 8.80
N LEU A 227 7.07 18.80 10.05
CA LEU A 227 6.48 17.64 10.72
C LEU A 227 5.58 18.07 11.86
N CYS A 228 4.44 17.39 12.00
CA CYS A 228 3.57 17.51 13.15
C CYS A 228 3.73 16.28 14.04
N LEU A 229 4.23 16.48 15.26
CA LEU A 229 4.29 15.44 16.28
C LEU A 229 2.89 15.17 16.85
N LEU A 230 2.45 13.91 16.78
CA LEU A 230 1.12 13.51 17.23
C LEU A 230 1.09 13.14 18.72
N ASP A 231 -0.08 13.33 19.34
CA ASP A 231 -0.34 12.90 20.71
C ASP A 231 -0.45 11.38 20.82
N ALA A 232 0.68 10.74 21.10
CA ALA A 232 0.77 9.30 21.30
C ALA A 232 -0.14 8.80 22.44
N GLU A 233 -0.42 9.62 23.45
CA GLU A 233 -1.30 9.22 24.56
C GLU A 233 -2.76 9.17 24.10
N ALA A 234 -3.22 10.18 23.35
CA ALA A 234 -4.57 10.19 22.78
C ALA A 234 -4.78 9.01 21.81
N LEU A 235 -3.81 8.73 20.94
CA LEU A 235 -3.86 7.58 20.03
C LEU A 235 -3.85 6.24 20.79
N ASN A 236 -3.09 6.15 21.88
CA ASN A 236 -3.06 4.96 22.71
C ASN A 236 -4.41 4.73 23.43
N GLN A 237 -5.06 5.79 23.92
CA GLN A 237 -6.38 5.71 24.53
C GLN A 237 -7.44 5.23 23.53
N GLU A 238 -7.41 5.76 22.31
CA GLU A 238 -8.27 5.28 21.23
C GLU A 238 -8.03 3.80 20.94
N TYR A 239 -6.76 3.40 20.75
CA TYR A 239 -6.38 1.99 20.59
C TYR A 239 -6.85 1.10 21.75
N ALA A 240 -6.73 1.55 23.00
CA ALA A 240 -7.12 0.79 24.17
C ALA A 240 -8.64 0.55 24.24
N SER A 241 -9.43 1.45 23.67
CA SER A 241 -10.90 1.35 23.60
C SER A 241 -11.42 0.37 22.54
N LEU A 242 -10.56 -0.06 21.61
CA LEU A 242 -10.91 -0.99 20.55
C LEU A 242 -11.15 -2.41 21.08
N SER A 243 -11.89 -3.20 20.31
CA SER A 243 -12.08 -4.62 20.55
C SER A 243 -10.74 -5.38 20.49
N GLU A 244 -10.66 -6.52 21.19
CA GLU A 244 -9.45 -7.33 21.19
C GLU A 244 -9.10 -7.85 19.79
N ASP A 245 -10.10 -8.22 18.99
CA ASP A 245 -9.88 -8.63 17.60
C ASP A 245 -9.32 -7.47 16.76
N PHE A 246 -9.85 -6.25 16.93
CA PHE A 246 -9.33 -5.08 16.21
C PHE A 246 -7.88 -4.74 16.59
N LYS A 247 -7.55 -4.81 17.87
CA LYS A 247 -6.16 -4.64 18.35
C LYS A 247 -5.22 -5.68 17.71
N LYS A 248 -5.65 -6.94 17.62
CA LYS A 248 -4.87 -8.01 16.98
C LYS A 248 -4.70 -7.77 15.48
N ILE A 249 -5.72 -7.29 14.78
CA ILE A 249 -5.60 -6.88 13.37
C ILE A 249 -4.51 -5.82 13.23
N LEU A 250 -4.57 -4.74 14.00
CA LEU A 250 -3.56 -3.67 13.95
C LEU A 250 -2.14 -4.19 14.20
N LEU A 251 -1.96 -5.05 15.21
CA LEU A 251 -0.66 -5.65 15.51
C LEU A 251 -0.16 -6.58 14.40
N SER A 252 -1.06 -7.32 13.76
CA SER A 252 -0.76 -8.14 12.58
C SER A 252 -0.33 -7.27 11.40
N LEU A 253 -0.98 -6.13 11.14
CA LEU A 253 -0.55 -5.20 10.08
C LEU A 253 0.87 -4.68 10.30
N ASP A 254 1.18 -4.27 11.53
CA ASP A 254 2.53 -3.83 11.90
C ASP A 254 3.56 -4.96 11.73
N ASN A 255 3.19 -6.19 12.11
CA ASN A 255 4.03 -7.37 11.93
C ASN A 255 4.30 -7.65 10.44
N ARG A 256 3.26 -7.63 9.61
CA ARG A 256 3.34 -7.77 8.15
C ARG A 256 4.26 -6.73 7.52
N PHE A 257 4.10 -5.47 7.91
CA PHE A 257 4.97 -4.39 7.45
C PHE A 257 6.44 -4.62 7.80
N ARG A 258 6.72 -5.09 9.02
CA ARG A 258 8.08 -5.45 9.44
C ARG A 258 8.66 -6.58 8.60
N MET A 259 7.90 -7.66 8.38
CA MET A 259 8.37 -8.84 7.64
C MET A 259 8.68 -8.51 6.18
N ILE A 260 7.81 -7.76 5.50
CA ILE A 260 8.06 -7.41 4.10
C ILE A 260 9.25 -6.46 3.94
N ASN A 261 9.50 -5.55 4.88
CA ASN A 261 10.71 -4.73 4.90
C ASN A 261 11.97 -5.60 5.03
N ILE A 262 11.95 -6.62 5.90
CA ILE A 262 13.07 -7.56 6.04
C ILE A 262 13.32 -8.29 4.70
N ASN A 263 12.26 -8.77 4.04
CA ASN A 263 12.38 -9.46 2.76
C ASN A 263 12.91 -8.55 1.63
N ALA A 264 12.48 -7.29 1.57
CA ALA A 264 13.02 -6.30 0.64
C ALA A 264 14.52 -6.08 0.85
N VAL A 265 14.95 -5.89 2.10
CA VAL A 265 16.36 -5.71 2.45
C VAL A 265 17.19 -6.95 2.11
N GLN A 266 16.70 -8.15 2.47
CA GLN A 266 17.36 -9.42 2.13
C GLN A 266 17.51 -9.61 0.62
N SER A 267 16.51 -9.19 -0.16
CA SER A 267 16.57 -9.27 -1.63
C SER A 267 17.62 -8.34 -2.20
N TYR A 268 17.72 -7.11 -1.69
CA TYR A 268 18.75 -6.15 -2.08
C TYR A 268 20.17 -6.65 -1.77
N VAL A 269 20.38 -7.24 -0.59
CA VAL A 269 21.68 -7.84 -0.24
C VAL A 269 21.92 -9.20 -0.92
N GLY A 270 20.94 -9.76 -1.63
CA GLY A 270 21.05 -11.03 -2.35
C GLY A 270 21.06 -12.26 -1.44
N GLU A 271 20.51 -12.14 -0.23
CA GLU A 271 20.40 -13.21 0.77
C GLU A 271 18.98 -13.80 0.84
N TYR A 272 18.01 -13.22 0.14
CA TYR A 272 16.65 -13.75 0.10
C TYR A 272 16.59 -15.08 -0.67
N THR A 273 15.97 -16.09 -0.05
CA THR A 273 15.81 -17.43 -0.61
C THR A 273 14.37 -17.65 -1.07
N ARG A 274 14.19 -18.10 -2.32
CA ARG A 274 12.86 -18.37 -2.92
C ARG A 274 12.28 -19.73 -2.56
N GLU A 275 12.93 -20.47 -1.67
CA GLU A 275 12.46 -21.79 -1.26
C GLU A 275 11.16 -21.64 -0.49
N LEU A 276 10.12 -22.28 -1.01
CA LEU A 276 8.84 -22.36 -0.33
C LEU A 276 8.92 -23.38 0.82
N PRO A 277 8.16 -23.16 1.91
CA PRO A 277 8.07 -24.14 3.00
C PRO A 277 7.66 -25.52 2.48
N GLN A 278 8.47 -26.54 2.76
CA GLN A 278 8.25 -27.92 2.26
C GLN A 278 7.31 -28.74 3.16
N ASP A 279 7.17 -28.33 4.42
CA ASP A 279 6.40 -28.99 5.47
C ASP A 279 4.96 -28.47 5.60
N LYS A 280 4.55 -27.58 4.69
CA LYS A 280 3.25 -26.90 4.73
C LYS A 280 2.30 -27.39 3.65
N VAL A 281 1.01 -27.34 3.97
CA VAL A 281 -0.06 -27.83 3.10
C VAL A 281 -0.72 -26.64 2.42
N VAL A 282 -0.92 -26.73 1.11
CA VAL A 282 -1.79 -25.79 0.39
C VAL A 282 -3.24 -26.15 0.73
N GLU A 283 -3.89 -25.29 1.50
CA GLU A 283 -5.28 -25.49 1.86
C GLU A 283 -6.22 -24.74 0.91
N SER A 284 -6.94 -25.50 0.08
CA SER A 284 -7.86 -24.94 -0.92
C SER A 284 -8.98 -24.09 -0.30
N GLN A 285 -9.31 -24.30 0.97
CA GLN A 285 -10.36 -23.54 1.67
C GLN A 285 -10.02 -22.06 1.88
N PHE A 286 -8.73 -21.69 1.83
CA PHE A 286 -8.29 -20.30 1.93
C PHE A 286 -8.02 -19.65 0.58
N HIS A 287 -8.17 -20.39 -0.53
CA HIS A 287 -7.95 -19.86 -1.87
C HIS A 287 -9.18 -19.10 -2.37
N ASN A 288 -9.01 -17.86 -2.84
CA ASN A 288 -10.11 -16.99 -3.32
C ASN A 288 -11.26 -16.81 -2.31
N ASN A 289 -10.98 -16.98 -1.03
CA ASN A 289 -11.99 -16.87 0.02
C ASN A 289 -12.26 -15.40 0.35
N THR A 290 -13.53 -15.06 0.56
CA THR A 290 -14.00 -13.73 0.95
C THR A 290 -14.03 -13.50 2.46
N GLU A 291 -13.82 -14.56 3.24
CA GLU A 291 -13.79 -14.52 4.69
C GLU A 291 -12.47 -13.95 5.23
N PHE A 292 -12.53 -13.50 6.47
CA PHE A 292 -11.39 -12.95 7.20
C PHE A 292 -11.10 -13.80 8.43
N TYR A 293 -9.84 -14.18 8.60
CA TYR A 293 -9.44 -15.19 9.57
C TYR A 293 -8.45 -14.64 10.59
N ILE A 294 -8.54 -15.16 11.82
CA ILE A 294 -7.53 -15.03 12.86
C ILE A 294 -6.94 -16.40 13.21
N ILE A 295 -5.61 -16.50 13.24
CA ILE A 295 -4.91 -17.75 13.53
C ILE A 295 -4.97 -18.01 15.04
N ARG A 296 -5.44 -19.20 15.43
CA ARG A 296 -5.47 -19.68 16.82
C ARG A 296 -4.34 -20.64 17.12
N GLU A 297 -3.96 -21.47 16.16
CA GLU A 297 -2.90 -22.45 16.29
C GLU A 297 -2.15 -22.63 14.97
N GLY A 298 -0.84 -22.80 15.04
CA GLY A 298 0.01 -23.03 13.87
C GLY A 298 0.47 -21.74 13.19
N THR A 299 0.86 -21.86 11.93
CA THR A 299 1.36 -20.77 11.10
C THR A 299 0.76 -20.82 9.70
N ALA A 300 0.61 -19.66 9.07
CA ALA A 300 0.16 -19.51 7.70
C ALA A 300 1.17 -18.67 6.91
N ASP A 301 1.76 -19.22 5.85
CA ASP A 301 2.58 -18.45 4.90
C ASP A 301 1.73 -17.88 3.80
N ILE A 302 1.94 -16.60 3.54
CA ILE A 302 1.37 -15.91 2.41
C ILE A 302 2.34 -16.03 1.25
N ILE A 303 1.99 -16.85 0.27
CA ILE A 303 2.78 -17.12 -0.92
C ILE A 303 2.29 -16.24 -2.04
N GLY A 304 3.07 -15.21 -2.37
CA GLY A 304 2.78 -14.28 -3.45
C GLY A 304 3.16 -14.84 -4.82
N LYS A 305 2.35 -14.56 -5.83
CA LYS A 305 2.59 -14.95 -7.23
C LYS A 305 3.46 -13.91 -7.93
N GLY A 306 4.54 -14.35 -8.59
CA GLY A 306 5.42 -13.50 -9.38
C GLY A 306 5.80 -14.13 -10.73
N LEU A 307 6.21 -13.31 -11.70
CA LEU A 307 6.54 -13.75 -13.07
C LEU A 307 7.66 -14.80 -13.12
N LYS A 308 8.64 -14.74 -12.20
CA LYS A 308 9.73 -15.74 -12.10
C LYS A 308 9.48 -16.76 -10.98
N GLY A 309 8.22 -17.03 -10.67
CA GLY A 309 7.79 -18.00 -9.68
C GLY A 309 7.26 -17.38 -8.39
N ASP A 310 6.66 -18.25 -7.60
CA ASP A 310 6.09 -17.96 -6.29
C ASP A 310 7.16 -17.55 -5.27
N VAL A 311 6.79 -16.67 -4.35
CA VAL A 311 7.67 -16.17 -3.29
C VAL A 311 6.95 -16.19 -1.96
N ASN A 312 7.67 -16.50 -0.88
CA ASN A 312 7.10 -16.37 0.46
C ASN A 312 7.15 -14.90 0.89
N LEU A 313 5.99 -14.25 0.93
CA LEU A 313 5.89 -12.84 1.34
C LEU A 313 6.08 -12.68 2.83
N MET A 314 5.55 -13.61 3.63
CA MET A 314 5.59 -13.57 5.09
C MET A 314 5.00 -14.85 5.70
N THR A 315 5.45 -15.17 6.92
CA THR A 315 4.88 -16.22 7.77
C THR A 315 4.10 -15.56 8.90
N LEU A 316 2.80 -15.84 8.98
CA LEU A 316 1.88 -15.39 10.02
C LEU A 316 1.74 -16.46 11.10
N GLY A 317 1.64 -16.06 12.36
CA GLY A 317 1.52 -16.96 13.51
C GLY A 317 0.21 -16.76 14.30
N THR A 318 0.14 -17.35 15.49
CA THR A 318 -0.98 -17.13 16.42
C THR A 318 -1.28 -15.64 16.62
N ASP A 319 -2.56 -15.30 16.61
CA ASP A 319 -3.12 -13.94 16.67
C ASP A 319 -2.87 -13.04 15.44
N ASP A 320 -2.07 -13.47 14.45
CA ASP A 320 -2.06 -12.81 13.16
C ASP A 320 -3.34 -13.12 12.37
N VAL A 321 -3.66 -12.23 11.43
CA VAL A 321 -4.87 -12.29 10.60
C VAL A 321 -4.55 -12.38 9.13
N PHE A 322 -5.40 -13.05 8.35
CA PHE A 322 -5.26 -13.22 6.89
C PHE A 322 -6.61 -13.36 6.20
N GLY A 323 -6.62 -13.19 4.88
CA GLY A 323 -7.85 -13.18 4.07
C GLY A 323 -8.31 -11.77 3.74
N LYS A 324 -9.60 -11.60 3.44
CA LYS A 324 -10.14 -10.31 2.99
C LYS A 324 -10.45 -9.40 4.16
N ILE A 325 -9.61 -8.38 4.40
CA ILE A 325 -9.91 -7.36 5.41
C ILE A 325 -11.08 -6.49 4.91
N PRO A 326 -12.14 -6.28 5.71
CA PRO A 326 -13.36 -5.62 5.24
C PRO A 326 -13.16 -4.14 4.85
N PHE A 327 -12.27 -3.44 5.53
CA PHE A 327 -12.04 -2.00 5.38
C PHE A 327 -10.71 -1.66 4.68
N MET A 328 -9.99 -2.66 4.18
CA MET A 328 -8.61 -2.47 3.70
C MET A 328 -8.20 -3.48 2.64
N ALA A 329 -7.49 -3.03 1.61
CA ALA A 329 -6.82 -3.91 0.65
C ALA A 329 -5.33 -3.58 0.53
N PHE A 330 -4.51 -4.62 0.35
CA PHE A 330 -3.05 -4.50 0.26
C PHE A 330 -2.50 -4.59 -1.18
N GLY A 331 -3.39 -4.76 -2.17
CA GLY A 331 -3.02 -4.94 -3.58
C GLY A 331 -2.40 -6.30 -3.93
N HIS A 332 -2.32 -7.25 -2.98
CA HIS A 332 -1.79 -8.60 -3.24
C HIS A 332 -2.63 -9.72 -2.60
N GLU A 333 -3.17 -9.53 -1.39
CA GLU A 333 -4.20 -10.42 -0.84
C GLU A 333 -5.62 -9.86 -1.16
N PRO A 334 -6.60 -10.71 -1.54
CA PRO A 334 -6.54 -12.17 -1.66
C PRO A 334 -6.19 -12.69 -3.08
N LEU A 335 -6.07 -11.82 -4.08
CA LEU A 335 -6.08 -12.23 -5.50
C LEU A 335 -4.72 -12.73 -6.04
N TYR A 336 -3.61 -12.27 -5.47
CA TYR A 336 -2.25 -12.56 -5.95
C TYR A 336 -1.41 -13.30 -4.93
N ALA A 337 -2.06 -13.90 -3.93
CA ALA A 337 -1.42 -14.71 -2.91
C ALA A 337 -2.22 -15.97 -2.60
N SER A 338 -1.51 -17.06 -2.32
CA SER A 338 -2.05 -18.31 -1.79
C SER A 338 -1.56 -18.53 -0.37
N VAL A 339 -2.34 -19.23 0.44
CA VAL A 339 -2.00 -19.52 1.84
C VAL A 339 -1.52 -20.96 1.98
N MET A 340 -0.37 -21.16 2.60
CA MET A 340 0.15 -22.47 3.01
C MET A 340 0.17 -22.57 4.52
N THR A 341 -0.37 -23.64 5.10
CA THR A 341 -0.53 -23.77 6.56
C THR A 341 0.36 -24.87 7.13
N SER A 342 0.75 -24.73 8.39
CA SER A 342 1.37 -25.81 9.15
C SER A 342 0.38 -26.93 9.47
N SER A 343 0.88 -28.07 9.95
CA SER A 343 0.04 -29.11 10.54
C SER A 343 0.51 -29.39 11.98
N PRO A 344 -0.33 -29.16 13.01
CA PRO A 344 -1.72 -28.70 12.96
C PRO A 344 -1.86 -27.20 12.62
N PHE A 345 -3.07 -26.80 12.24
CA PHE A 345 -3.47 -25.40 12.01
C PHE A 345 -4.93 -25.19 12.39
N GLN A 346 -5.23 -24.08 13.07
CA GLN A 346 -6.59 -23.66 13.40
C GLN A 346 -6.73 -22.15 13.23
N ALA A 347 -7.85 -21.72 12.63
CA ALA A 347 -8.20 -20.32 12.48
C ALA A 347 -9.70 -20.12 12.65
N ASP A 348 -10.09 -18.98 13.23
CA ASP A 348 -11.49 -18.58 13.38
C ASP A 348 -11.85 -17.52 12.34
N VAL A 349 -13.09 -17.53 11.87
CA VAL A 349 -13.65 -16.45 11.05
C VAL A 349 -14.01 -15.27 11.94
N LEU A 350 -13.59 -14.08 11.54
CA LEU A 350 -13.93 -12.81 12.19
C LEU A 350 -15.18 -12.17 11.56
N ASP A 351 -15.99 -11.50 12.39
CA ASP A 351 -17.17 -10.75 11.92
C ASP A 351 -16.75 -9.49 11.16
N SER A 352 -16.71 -9.61 9.83
CA SER A 352 -16.33 -8.52 8.93
C SER A 352 -17.21 -7.28 9.05
N ALA A 353 -18.52 -7.45 9.33
CA ALA A 353 -19.45 -6.33 9.43
C ALA A 353 -19.25 -5.55 10.75
N ALA A 354 -19.03 -6.26 11.85
CA ALA A 354 -18.70 -5.65 13.13
C ALA A 354 -17.38 -4.87 13.05
N LEU A 355 -16.35 -5.46 12.44
CA LEU A 355 -15.04 -4.83 12.24
C LEU A 355 -15.09 -3.61 11.33
N GLN A 356 -15.85 -3.66 10.22
CA GLN A 356 -16.08 -2.50 9.36
C GLN A 356 -16.71 -1.35 10.16
N LYS A 357 -17.76 -1.64 10.94
CA LYS A 357 -18.43 -0.63 11.75
C LYS A 357 -17.50 -0.03 12.80
N GLU A 358 -16.63 -0.84 13.40
CA GLU A 358 -15.62 -0.34 14.35
C GLU A 358 -14.61 0.58 13.65
N TYR A 359 -14.09 0.19 12.48
CA TYR A 359 -13.23 1.03 11.64
C TYR A 359 -13.91 2.36 11.27
N ASP A 360 -15.19 2.32 10.92
CA ASP A 360 -15.96 3.51 10.54
C ASP A 360 -16.18 4.48 11.71
N ASN A 361 -16.02 4.03 12.96
CA ASN A 361 -16.11 4.86 14.15
C ASN A 361 -14.74 5.40 14.62
N LEU A 362 -13.63 4.96 14.01
CA LEU A 362 -12.31 5.51 14.31
C LEU A 362 -12.23 6.99 13.98
N SER A 363 -11.40 7.71 14.73
CA SER A 363 -11.02 9.07 14.41
C SER A 363 -10.39 9.15 13.03
N HIS A 364 -10.53 10.30 12.37
CA HIS A 364 -9.95 10.51 11.04
C HIS A 364 -8.43 10.30 11.04
N THR A 365 -7.74 10.80 12.09
CA THR A 365 -6.29 10.59 12.26
C THR A 365 -5.94 9.12 12.34
N PHE A 366 -6.64 8.34 13.19
CA PHE A 366 -6.34 6.93 13.36
C PHE A 366 -6.64 6.14 12.08
N ARG A 367 -7.77 6.41 11.42
CA ARG A 367 -8.13 5.81 10.13
C ARG A 367 -7.08 6.05 9.06
N ASN A 368 -6.64 7.30 8.91
CA ASN A 368 -5.58 7.68 7.97
C ASN A 368 -4.26 6.96 8.28
N PHE A 369 -3.97 6.76 9.56
CA PHE A 369 -2.80 6.02 9.99
C PHE A 369 -2.85 4.53 9.63
N VAL A 370 -4.01 3.86 9.84
CA VAL A 370 -4.19 2.47 9.39
C VAL A 370 -4.08 2.38 7.86
N PHE A 371 -4.72 3.28 7.13
CA PHE A 371 -4.64 3.35 5.66
C PHE A 371 -3.20 3.56 5.16
N SER A 372 -2.44 4.46 5.81
CA SER A 372 -1.03 4.68 5.50
C SER A 372 -0.20 3.42 5.74
N THR A 373 -0.50 2.65 6.78
CA THR A 373 0.17 1.36 7.05
C THR A 373 -0.07 0.35 5.92
N ALA A 374 -1.32 0.23 5.45
CA ALA A 374 -1.67 -0.63 4.32
C ALA A 374 -0.91 -0.26 3.05
N THR A 375 -0.89 1.04 2.75
CA THR A 375 -0.18 1.60 1.59
C THR A 375 1.30 1.27 1.67
N ASN A 376 1.93 1.47 2.84
CA ASN A 376 3.34 1.16 3.04
C ASN A 376 3.66 -0.34 2.87
N ILE A 377 2.78 -1.24 3.33
CA ILE A 377 2.91 -2.69 3.09
C ILE A 377 2.88 -2.96 1.59
N SER A 378 1.85 -2.47 0.89
CA SER A 378 1.70 -2.66 -0.56
C SER A 378 2.92 -2.18 -1.34
N MET A 379 3.42 -0.98 -1.01
CA MET A 379 4.59 -0.39 -1.66
C MET A 379 5.85 -1.21 -1.40
N THR A 380 6.06 -1.63 -0.16
CA THR A 380 7.25 -2.43 0.17
C THR A 380 7.21 -3.81 -0.47
N THR A 381 6.01 -4.43 -0.59
CA THR A 381 5.82 -5.67 -1.34
C THR A 381 6.24 -5.52 -2.80
N LYS A 382 5.91 -4.39 -3.43
CA LYS A 382 6.31 -4.10 -4.81
C LYS A 382 7.80 -3.87 -4.96
N LEU A 383 8.40 -3.11 -4.06
CA LEU A 383 9.85 -2.94 -4.01
C LEU A 383 10.54 -4.31 -3.87
N PHE A 384 10.04 -5.17 -2.99
CA PHE A 384 10.54 -6.53 -2.82
C PHE A 384 10.46 -7.34 -4.13
N TYR A 385 9.32 -7.34 -4.82
CA TYR A 385 9.22 -7.98 -6.15
C TYR A 385 10.21 -7.39 -7.16
N HIS A 386 10.31 -6.07 -7.23
CA HIS A 386 11.22 -5.38 -8.14
C HIS A 386 12.68 -5.78 -7.89
N LEU A 387 13.11 -5.84 -6.63
CA LEU A 387 14.45 -6.27 -6.23
C LEU A 387 14.73 -7.74 -6.58
N LEU A 388 13.70 -8.58 -6.62
CA LEU A 388 13.78 -9.95 -7.14
C LEU A 388 13.83 -10.02 -8.67
N GLY A 389 13.76 -8.89 -9.37
CA GLY A 389 13.63 -8.84 -10.83
C GLY A 389 12.29 -9.39 -11.30
N ASN A 390 11.26 -9.29 -10.48
CA ASN A 390 9.86 -9.60 -10.80
C ASN A 390 9.09 -8.28 -10.87
N THR A 391 8.43 -7.97 -11.98
CA THR A 391 7.26 -7.07 -11.93
C THR A 391 6.08 -7.90 -11.44
N GLN A 392 5.26 -7.36 -10.51
CA GLN A 392 3.93 -7.94 -10.30
C GLN A 392 3.16 -7.88 -11.63
N PRO A 393 2.32 -8.88 -11.95
CA PRO A 393 1.41 -8.78 -13.08
C PRO A 393 0.44 -7.59 -12.93
#